data_AF-A0A166A271-F1
#
_entry.id   AF-A0A166A271-F1
#
_cell.length_a   1.000
_cell.length_b   1.000
_cell.length_c   1.000
_cell.angle_alpha   90.00
_cell.angle_beta   90.00
_cell.angle_gamma   90.00
#
_symmetry.space_group_name_H-M   'P 1'
#
loop_
_entity.id
_entity.type
_entity.pdbx_description
1 polymer ?
#
loop_
_entity_poly.entity_id
_entity_poly.type
_entity_poly.pdbx_seq_one_letter_code
_entity_poly.pdbx_strand_id
1 'polypeptide(L)' 'LHASGMPRYLWGECVLHCAEVLNRLGTRAFDGLSPFEKKLKHAPNIKGWPEWG' A
#
# COMPACT_ATOMS: atom_id res chain seq x y z
N LEU A 1 -8.94 -17.65 -0.05
CA LEU A 1 -7.88 -17.08 0.82
C LEU A 1 -6.64 -17.96 0.95
N HIS A 2 -6.72 -19.30 1.00
CA HIS A 2 -5.56 -20.18 1.28
C HIS A 2 -4.68 -20.61 0.08
N ALA A 3 -4.89 -20.04 -1.12
CA ALA A 3 -4.24 -20.53 -2.35
C ALA A 3 -2.79 -20.05 -2.54
N SER A 4 -2.30 -19.12 -1.72
CA SER A 4 -0.97 -18.51 -1.88
C SER A 4 0.19 -19.31 -1.28
N GLY A 5 -0.07 -20.45 -0.60
CA GLY A 5 0.96 -21.22 0.11
C GLY A 5 1.65 -20.45 1.24
N MET A 6 1.10 -19.30 1.63
CA MET A 6 1.78 -18.32 2.47
C MET A 6 1.72 -18.72 3.96
N PRO A 7 2.85 -18.73 4.68
CA PRO A 7 2.89 -19.11 6.09
C PRO A 7 1.96 -18.25 6.95
N ARG A 8 1.19 -18.90 7.86
CA ARG A 8 0.17 -18.23 8.71
C ARG A 8 0.72 -17.01 9.48
N TYR A 9 1.99 -17.02 9.86
CA TYR A 9 2.61 -15.92 10.61
C TYR A 9 2.90 -14.68 9.77
N LEU A 10 2.99 -14.79 8.44
CA LEU A 10 3.23 -13.65 7.53
C LEU A 10 1.96 -12.94 7.09
N TRP A 11 0.79 -13.50 7.36
CA TRP A 11 -0.48 -12.93 6.90
C TRP A 11 -0.71 -11.51 7.44
N GLY A 12 -0.39 -11.26 8.71
CA GLY A 12 -0.51 -9.93 9.29
C GLY A 12 0.38 -8.90 8.59
N GLU A 13 1.64 -9.26 8.38
CA GLU A 13 2.62 -8.40 7.70
C GLU A 13 2.24 -8.15 6.24
N CYS A 14 1.82 -9.19 5.50
CA CYS A 14 1.40 -9.03 4.11
C CYS A 14 0.15 -8.16 4.00
N VAL A 15 -0.84 -8.29 4.88
CA VAL A 15 -2.03 -7.43 4.86
C VAL A 15 -1.66 -5.99 5.17
N LEU A 16 -0.80 -5.76 6.16
CA LEU A 16 -0.31 -4.42 6.50
C LEU A 16 0.47 -3.80 5.34
N HIS A 17 1.36 -4.56 4.72
CA HIS A 17 2.15 -4.11 3.57
C HIS A 17 1.24 -3.79 2.38
N CYS A 18 0.29 -4.67 2.04
CA CYS A 18 -0.71 -4.40 1.00
C CYS A 18 -1.53 -3.13 1.30
N ALA A 19 -1.97 -2.95 2.54
CA ALA A 19 -2.72 -1.75 2.94
C ALA A 19 -1.88 -0.48 2.83
N GLU A 20 -0.62 -0.53 3.22
CA GLU A 20 0.34 0.57 3.12
C GLU A 20 0.56 0.96 1.64
N VAL A 21 0.84 -0.03 0.78
CA VAL A 21 1.05 0.14 -0.67
C VAL A 21 -0.20 0.72 -1.33
N LEU A 22 -1.39 0.14 -1.08
CA LEU A 22 -2.64 0.59 -1.69
C LEU A 22 -3.03 2.01 -1.28
N ASN A 23 -2.67 2.45 -0.07
CA ASN A 23 -2.98 3.80 0.41
C ASN A 23 -2.00 4.87 -0.05
N ARG A 24 -0.76 4.50 -0.39
CA ARG A 24 0.31 5.44 -0.79
C ARG A 24 0.60 5.44 -2.29
N LEU A 25 0.17 4.43 -3.04
CA LEU A 25 0.25 4.44 -4.50
C LEU A 25 -0.91 5.19 -5.13
N GLY A 26 -0.59 5.91 -6.20
CA GLY A 26 -1.57 6.54 -7.06
C GLY A 26 -2.51 5.52 -7.66
N THR A 27 -3.81 5.78 -7.60
CA THR A 27 -4.81 4.88 -8.18
C THR A 27 -5.57 5.58 -9.31
N ARG A 28 -5.98 4.81 -10.31
CA ARG A 28 -6.80 5.32 -11.42
C ARG A 28 -8.13 5.92 -10.95
N ALA A 29 -8.66 5.44 -9.82
CA ALA A 29 -9.89 5.96 -9.23
C ALA A 29 -9.76 7.40 -8.72
N PHE A 30 -8.54 7.87 -8.45
CA PHE A 30 -8.26 9.22 -7.97
C PHE A 30 -7.36 9.99 -8.93
N ASP A 31 -7.47 9.73 -10.24
CA ASP A 31 -6.70 10.42 -11.29
C ASP A 31 -5.18 10.40 -11.07
N GLY A 32 -4.66 9.30 -10.53
CA GLY A 32 -3.23 9.13 -10.23
C GLY A 32 -2.82 9.60 -8.84
N LEU A 33 -3.74 10.15 -8.03
CA LEU A 33 -3.50 10.44 -6.61
C LEU A 33 -3.65 9.18 -5.76
N SER A 34 -2.92 9.13 -4.66
CA SER A 34 -3.08 8.10 -3.64
C SER A 34 -4.30 8.40 -2.75
N PRO A 35 -4.94 7.36 -2.17
CA PRO A 35 -5.98 7.57 -1.16
C PRO A 35 -5.51 8.46 0.00
N PHE A 36 -4.23 8.35 0.39
CA PHE A 36 -3.60 9.20 1.40
C PHE A 36 -3.62 10.68 0.99
N GLU A 37 -3.20 11.01 -0.23
CA GLU A 37 -3.24 12.37 -0.77
C GLU A 37 -4.65 12.92 -0.83
N LYS A 38 -5.61 12.09 -1.27
CA LYS A 38 -7.01 12.52 -1.38
C LYS A 38 -7.60 12.88 -0.03
N LYS A 39 -7.24 12.15 1.03
CA LYS A 39 -7.75 12.36 2.38
C LYS A 39 -7.03 13.48 3.12
N LEU A 40 -5.70 13.52 3.04
CA LEU A 40 -4.86 14.40 3.86
C LEU A 40 -4.40 15.66 3.12
N LYS A 41 -4.64 15.76 1.80
CA LYS A 41 -4.29 16.90 0.94
C LYS A 41 -2.79 17.24 0.92
N HIS A 42 -1.94 16.28 1.28
CA HIS A 42 -0.49 16.36 1.12
C HIS A 42 0.06 15.01 0.66
N ALA A 43 1.19 15.03 -0.03
CA ALA A 43 1.85 13.82 -0.52
C ALA A 43 2.32 12.92 0.65
N PRO A 44 2.26 11.58 0.51
CA PRO A 44 2.86 10.68 1.47
C PRO A 44 4.38 10.85 1.47
N ASN A 45 4.99 10.79 2.65
CA ASN A 45 6.44 10.74 2.74
C ASN A 45 6.92 9.33 2.37
N ILE A 46 7.50 9.19 1.18
CA ILE A 46 8.05 7.93 0.65
C ILE A 46 9.55 7.79 0.89
N LYS A 47 10.16 8.63 1.75
CA LYS A 47 11.59 8.57 2.03
C LYS A 47 11.94 7.25 2.71
N GLY A 48 12.76 6.43 2.04
CA GLY A 48 13.20 5.12 2.52
C GLY A 48 12.39 3.94 2.01
N TRP A 49 11.45 4.16 1.08
CA TRP A 49 10.77 3.06 0.40
C TRP A 49 11.68 2.36 -0.60
N PRO A 50 11.61 1.02 -0.69
CA PRO A 50 12.32 0.29 -1.72
C PRO A 50 11.77 0.66 -3.11
N GLU A 51 12.62 0.57 -4.13
CA GLU A 51 12.26 0.87 -5.53
C GLU A 51 11.09 0.02 -6.06
N TRP A 52 10.83 -1.12 -5.43
CA TRP A 52 9.77 -2.06 -5.77
C TRP A 52 8.47 -1.87 -4.96
N GLY A 53 8.42 -0.89 -4.04
CA GLY A 53 7.25 -0.57 -3.20
C GLY A 53 7.27 -1.23 -1.84
#